data_AF-X5PMP7-F1
#
_entry.id   AF-X5PMP7-F1
#
_cell.length_a   1.000
_cell.length_b   1.000
_cell.length_c   1.000
_cell.angle_alpha   90.00
_cell.angle_beta   90.00
_cell.angle_gamma   90.00
#
_symmetry.space_group_name_H-M   'P 1'
#
loop_
_entity.id
_entity.type
_entity.pdbx_description
1 polymer ?
#
loop_
_entity_poly.entity_id
_entity_poly.type
_entity_poly.pdbx_seq_one_letter_code
_entity_poly.pdbx_strand_id
1 'polypeptide(L)'
;MEFSREIGTLQAKEWIAMTAIAYNLANDIKGSWRVVFVPDELHLYVEFSQPDADTNPVDWMSVDDFLAWQPKGALHKRARDSLVSLICNALTGR
;
A
#
# COMPACT_ATOMS: atom_id res chain seq x y z
N MET A 1 -0.16 -30.32 -10.27
CA MET A 1 -0.10 -29.26 -11.31
C MET A 1 -0.29 -27.91 -10.61
N GLU A 2 0.46 -27.66 -9.53
CA GLU A 2 0.31 -26.52 -8.62
C GLU A 2 1.59 -25.66 -8.59
N PHE A 3 2.76 -26.31 -8.60
CA PHE A 3 4.08 -25.68 -8.65
C PHE A 3 4.25 -24.66 -9.79
N SER A 4 3.75 -24.94 -11.00
CA SER A 4 3.86 -24.00 -12.13
C SER A 4 2.96 -22.76 -11.97
N ARG A 5 1.86 -22.86 -11.21
CA ARG A 5 0.98 -21.74 -10.90
C ARG A 5 1.60 -20.82 -9.86
N GLU A 6 2.28 -21.41 -8.87
CA GLU A 6 2.97 -20.67 -7.81
C GLU A 6 4.15 -19.87 -8.35
N ILE A 7 5.00 -20.46 -9.21
CA ILE A 7 6.12 -19.75 -9.83
C ILE A 7 5.64 -18.60 -10.73
N GLY A 8 4.56 -18.81 -11.50
CA GLY A 8 3.96 -17.74 -12.32
C GLY A 8 3.35 -16.61 -11.49
N THR A 9 2.79 -16.94 -10.32
CA THR A 9 2.22 -15.95 -9.38
C THR A 9 3.31 -15.14 -8.68
N LEU A 10 4.41 -15.79 -8.30
CA LEU A 10 5.56 -15.12 -7.68
C LEU A 10 6.25 -14.17 -8.65
N GLN A 11 6.53 -14.62 -9.88
CA GLN A 11 7.08 -13.76 -10.93
C GLN A 11 6.14 -12.58 -11.24
N ALA A 12 4.84 -12.80 -11.38
CA ALA A 12 3.89 -11.70 -11.61
C ALA A 12 3.90 -10.67 -10.47
N LYS A 13 3.93 -11.13 -9.21
CA LYS A 13 3.99 -10.25 -8.03
C LYS A 13 5.30 -9.46 -7.94
N GLU A 14 6.43 -10.07 -8.29
CA GLU A 14 7.73 -9.38 -8.38
C GLU A 14 7.73 -8.31 -9.48
N TRP A 15 7.13 -8.60 -10.63
CA TRP A 15 7.02 -7.63 -11.74
C TRP A 15 6.07 -6.48 -11.41
N ILE A 16 4.94 -6.77 -10.74
CA ILE A 16 4.00 -5.76 -10.21
C ILE A 16 4.70 -4.84 -9.20
N ALA A 17 5.55 -5.39 -8.33
CA ALA A 17 6.33 -4.59 -7.39
C ALA A 17 7.31 -3.63 -8.10
N MET A 18 7.81 -3.97 -9.28
CA MET A 18 8.74 -3.12 -10.06
C MET A 18 8.05 -1.94 -10.78
N THR A 19 6.74 -1.99 -11.03
CA THR A 19 5.97 -0.91 -11.68
C THR A 19 5.08 -0.13 -10.71
N ALA A 20 4.99 -0.58 -9.47
CA ALA A 20 4.18 0.04 -8.44
C ALA A 20 4.70 1.43 -8.06
N ILE A 21 3.77 2.39 -7.95
CA ILE A 21 4.06 3.77 -7.55
C ILE A 21 3.66 3.93 -6.10
N ALA A 22 4.62 4.18 -5.21
CA ALA A 22 4.36 4.37 -3.78
C ALA A 22 4.37 5.86 -3.39
N TYR A 23 3.39 6.27 -2.60
CA TYR A 23 3.28 7.62 -2.04
C TYR A 23 3.15 7.56 -0.51
N ASN A 24 3.94 8.38 0.19
CA ASN A 24 3.96 8.40 1.65
C ASN A 24 2.72 9.11 2.23
N LEU A 25 1.98 8.39 3.09
CA LEU A 25 0.85 8.95 3.83
C LEU A 25 1.30 9.55 5.17
N ALA A 26 2.14 8.83 5.89
CA ALA A 26 2.78 9.29 7.12
C ALA A 26 4.01 8.45 7.44
N ASN A 27 5.02 9.06 8.07
CA ASN A 27 6.22 8.36 8.54
C ASN A 27 6.62 8.79 9.96
N ASP A 28 7.40 7.92 10.60
CA ASP A 28 8.21 8.20 11.79
C ASP A 28 9.42 7.26 11.84
N ILE A 29 10.14 7.25 12.96
CA ILE A 29 11.32 6.39 13.17
C ILE A 29 11.04 4.89 13.08
N LYS A 30 9.78 4.45 13.20
CA LYS A 30 9.38 3.05 13.16
C LYS A 30 9.06 2.57 11.75
N GLY A 31 8.82 3.49 10.82
CA GLY A 31 8.48 3.18 9.44
C GLY A 31 7.52 4.18 8.81
N SER A 32 7.01 3.81 7.65
CA SER A 32 6.18 4.64 6.79
C SER A 32 4.94 3.89 6.33
N TRP A 33 3.77 4.51 6.53
CA TRP A 33 2.56 4.11 5.82
C TRP A 33 2.57 4.72 4.43
N ARG A 34 2.35 3.89 3.42
CA ARG A 34 2.35 4.30 2.02
C ARG A 34 1.07 3.80 1.34
N VAL A 35 0.56 4.59 0.41
CA VAL A 35 -0.37 4.09 -0.61
C VAL A 35 0.45 3.64 -1.81
N VAL A 36 0.12 2.47 -2.34
CA VAL A 36 0.81 1.83 -3.46
C VAL A 36 -0.19 1.68 -4.60
N PHE A 37 0.09 2.33 -5.71
CA PHE A 37 -0.70 2.20 -6.93
C PHE A 37 -0.03 1.19 -7.86
N VAL A 38 -0.78 0.18 -8.30
CA VAL A 38 -0.35 -0.78 -9.31
C VAL A 38 -1.03 -0.41 -10.64
N PRO A 39 -0.30 0.19 -11.60
CA PRO A 39 -0.90 0.67 -12.85
C PRO A 39 -1.52 -0.44 -13.69
N ASP A 40 -0.88 -1.61 -13.72
CA ASP A 40 -1.33 -2.75 -14.54
C ASP A 40 -2.66 -3.36 -14.04
N GLU A 41 -2.91 -3.28 -12.74
CA GLU A 41 -4.14 -3.76 -12.10
C GLU A 41 -5.16 -2.65 -11.86
N LEU A 42 -4.76 -1.38 -12.06
CA LEU A 42 -5.51 -0.18 -11.70
C LEU A 42 -6.00 -0.21 -10.24
N HIS A 43 -5.20 -0.82 -9.35
CA HIS A 43 -5.57 -1.06 -7.97
C HIS A 43 -4.71 -0.24 -7.00
N LEU A 44 -5.32 0.23 -5.91
CA LEU A 44 -4.65 0.92 -4.82
C LEU A 44 -4.58 0.03 -3.59
N TYR A 45 -3.37 -0.10 -3.07
CA TYR A 45 -3.08 -0.79 -1.83
C TYR A 45 -2.52 0.19 -0.80
N VAL A 46 -2.51 -0.23 0.45
CA VAL A 46 -1.81 0.43 1.55
C VAL A 46 -0.80 -0.56 2.10
N GLU A 47 0.39 -0.07 2.42
CA GLU A 47 1.42 -0.87 3.06
C GLU A 47 2.06 -0.10 4.22
N PHE A 48 2.65 -0.85 5.15
CA PHE A 48 3.55 -0.31 6.14
C PHE A 48 4.97 -0.80 5.86
N SER A 49 5.84 0.12 5.47
CA SER A 49 7.26 -0.15 5.22
C SER A 49 8.09 0.18 6.44
N GLN A 50 8.87 -0.78 6.90
CA GLN A 50 9.92 -0.53 7.90
C GLN A 50 11.19 -0.03 7.20
N PRO A 51 12.05 0.75 7.89
CA PRO A 51 13.24 1.36 7.27
C PRO A 51 14.21 0.34 6.64
N ASP A 52 14.30 -0.85 7.23
CA ASP A 52 15.25 -1.90 6.85
C ASP A 52 14.57 -3.17 6.31
N ALA A 53 13.27 -3.10 5.97
CA ALA A 53 12.53 -4.22 5.43
C ALA A 53 12.17 -3.99 3.97
N ASP A 54 12.38 -5.01 3.15
CA ASP A 54 11.91 -5.02 1.77
C ASP A 54 10.38 -4.94 1.73
N THR A 55 9.85 -4.22 0.74
CA THR A 55 8.43 -4.25 0.45
C THR A 55 8.05 -5.62 -0.07
N ASN A 56 7.01 -6.20 0.51
CA ASN A 56 6.45 -7.46 0.07
C ASN A 56 4.98 -7.24 -0.32
N PRO A 57 4.60 -7.47 -1.59
CA PRO A 57 3.22 -7.34 -2.05
C PRO A 57 2.20 -8.21 -1.31
N VAL A 58 2.64 -9.26 -0.61
CA VAL A 58 1.76 -10.09 0.23
C VAL A 58 1.27 -9.35 1.48
N ASP A 59 2.04 -8.36 1.96
CA ASP A 59 1.71 -7.57 3.16
C ASP A 59 0.86 -6.33 2.84
N TRP A 60 0.51 -6.14 1.56
CA TRP A 60 -0.36 -5.06 1.11
C TRP A 60 -1.81 -5.31 1.51
N MET A 61 -2.47 -4.26 1.99
CA MET A 61 -3.90 -4.28 2.30
C MET A 61 -4.67 -3.40 1.32
N SER A 62 -5.94 -3.73 1.09
CA SER A 62 -6.80 -2.83 0.29
C SER A 62 -7.01 -1.50 1.03
N VAL A 63 -7.33 -0.45 0.27
CA VAL A 63 -7.72 0.84 0.86
C VAL A 63 -8.93 0.68 1.78
N ASP A 64 -9.92 -0.13 1.39
CA ASP A 64 -11.12 -0.37 2.18
C ASP A 64 -10.79 -1.04 3.52
N ASP A 65 -9.94 -2.06 3.52
CA ASP A 65 -9.50 -2.75 4.75
C ASP A 65 -8.74 -1.80 5.68
N PHE A 66 -7.87 -0.97 5.12
CA PHE A 66 -7.13 0.04 5.89
C PHE A 66 -8.07 1.07 6.53
N LEU A 67 -9.07 1.54 5.79
CA LEU A 67 -10.04 2.53 6.29
C LEU A 67 -11.00 1.94 7.33
N ALA A 68 -11.36 0.66 7.18
CA ALA A 68 -12.18 -0.07 8.14
C ALA A 68 -11.42 -0.38 9.44
N TRP A 69 -10.08 -0.39 9.40
CA TRP A 69 -9.27 -0.72 10.56
C TRP A 69 -9.25 0.41 11.60
N GLN A 70 -9.42 0.04 12.87
CA GLN A 70 -9.26 0.98 13.99
C GLN A 70 -7.78 1.41 14.11
N PRO A 71 -7.47 2.72 14.07
CA PRO A 71 -6.09 3.19 14.11
C PRO A 71 -5.36 2.79 15.38
N LYS A 72 -4.23 2.10 15.21
CA LYS A 72 -3.34 1.69 16.31
C LYS A 72 -2.25 2.75 16.52
N GLY A 73 -2.63 3.86 17.14
CA GLY A 73 -1.69 4.93 17.54
C GLY A 73 -1.60 6.10 16.56
N ALA A 74 -0.77 7.09 16.93
CA ALA A 74 -0.73 8.39 16.26
C ALA A 74 -0.24 8.33 14.82
N LEU A 75 0.72 7.46 14.50
CA LEU A 75 1.22 7.30 13.12
C LEU A 75 0.13 6.76 12.20
N HIS A 76 -0.56 5.69 12.59
CA HIS A 76 -1.66 5.11 11.81
C HIS A 76 -2.79 6.15 11.65
N LYS A 77 -3.15 6.87 12.71
CA LYS A 77 -4.15 7.94 12.61
C LYS A 77 -3.77 9.00 11.57
N ARG A 78 -2.52 9.50 11.60
CA ARG A 78 -2.02 10.46 10.60
C ARG A 78 -2.07 9.89 9.19
N ALA A 79 -1.67 8.63 9.00
CA ALA A 79 -1.73 7.98 7.70
C ALA A 79 -3.17 7.90 7.15
N ARG A 80 -4.14 7.56 8.01
CA ARG A 80 -5.55 7.52 7.65
C ARG A 80 -6.08 8.90 7.25
N ASP A 81 -5.77 9.92 8.06
CA ASP A 81 -6.20 11.29 7.79
C ASP A 81 -5.59 11.82 6.47
N SER A 82 -4.32 11.53 6.21
CA SER A 82 -3.65 11.84 4.93
C SER A 82 -4.31 11.13 3.75
N LEU A 83 -4.66 9.84 3.88
CA LEU A 83 -5.30 9.09 2.79
C LEU A 83 -6.69 9.62 2.47
N VAL A 84 -7.49 9.91 3.50
CA VAL A 84 -8.82 10.52 3.31
C VAL A 84 -8.69 11.88 2.64
N SER A 85 -7.74 12.72 3.06
CA SER A 85 -7.46 14.00 2.41
C SER A 85 -7.08 13.83 0.93
N LEU A 86 -6.22 12.86 0.61
CA LEU A 86 -5.82 12.55 -0.77
C LEU A 86 -7.02 12.13 -1.63
N ILE A 87 -7.89 11.25 -1.12
CA ILE A 87 -9.11 10.84 -1.80
C ILE A 87 -10.05 12.04 -2.01
N CYS A 88 -10.26 12.85 -0.98
CA CYS A 88 -11.10 14.04 -1.10
C CYS A 88 -10.57 15.02 -2.15
N ASN A 89 -9.26 15.26 -2.20
CA ASN A 89 -8.65 16.13 -3.20
C ASN A 89 -8.81 15.56 -4.61
N ALA A 90 -8.54 14.27 -4.80
CA ALA A 90 -8.71 13.59 -6.08
C ALA A 90 -10.17 13.64 -6.59
N LEU A 91 -11.14 13.48 -5.69
CA LEU A 91 -12.57 13.55 -6.03
C LEU A 91 -13.06 14.97 -6.29
N THR A 92 -12.45 15.97 -5.68
CA THR A 92 -12.87 17.38 -5.79
C THR A 92 -12.08 18.18 -6.83
N GLY A 93 -11.04 17.58 -7.44
CA GLY A 93 -10.18 18.22 -8.43
C GLY A 93 -9.42 19.42 -7.89
N ARG A 94 -9.15 19.46 -6.58
CA ARG A 94 -8.40 20.52 -5.89
C ARG A 94 -6.93 20.19 -5.76
#